data_AF-A0A812IUU4-F1
#
_entry.id   AF-A0A812IUU4-F1
#
_cell.length_a   1.000
_cell.length_b   1.000
_cell.length_c   1.000
_cell.angle_alpha   90.00
_cell.angle_beta   90.00
_cell.angle_gamma   90.00
#
_symmetry.space_group_name_H-M   'P 1'
#
loop_
_entity.id
_entity.type
_entity.pdbx_description
1 polymer ?
#
loop_
_entity_poly.entity_id
_entity_poly.type
_entity_poly.pdbx_seq_one_letter_code
_entity_poly.pdbx_strand_id
1 'polypeptide(L)'
;MIRRFDALTEEDGNNLQIFVSEDLPDESVRVKLLNSDICLDSSSGKELVPYPCYADKQENPNQIWKVQKSRLVWEDAAQSICVDAYGSPSSLRLRKLPPQPVWSLAACANKPGQRLQRQDVRPDGTFWLRDPDAGKCLAARKVPSLETPLVLEPCTDRQRFRELRERNQVQHVLTGYCIDAGNDAPILYPCHEPKALRKQRFQVKDTPGWLQLMRGWEDNGRKRFFERCLDRQPQPPMRVLLGKCSEAEAKAVKWRRINFRDTPEWQLWQNAPVPAKPLGGDLPPKP
;
A
#
# COMPACT_ATOMS: atom_id res chain seq x y z
N MET A 1 -1.91 -23.95 -9.50
CA MET A 1 -2.91 -23.19 -8.70
C MET A 1 -2.21 -21.96 -8.13
N ILE A 2 -2.63 -20.74 -8.47
CA ILE A 2 -1.92 -19.50 -8.07
C ILE A 2 -2.30 -19.16 -6.62
N ARG A 3 -1.29 -19.01 -5.76
CA ARG A 3 -1.43 -18.80 -4.30
C ARG A 3 -1.07 -17.35 -3.94
N ARG A 4 -1.20 -16.87 -2.70
CA ARG A 4 -0.76 -15.50 -2.34
C ARG A 4 0.00 -15.41 -1.01
N PHE A 5 1.11 -14.65 -0.96
CA PHE A 5 1.77 -14.19 0.28
C PHE A 5 2.01 -12.67 0.19
N ASP A 6 2.04 -11.97 1.32
CA ASP A 6 2.34 -10.53 1.36
C ASP A 6 3.65 -10.32 2.14
N ALA A 7 4.62 -9.60 1.54
CA ALA A 7 5.82 -9.12 2.23
C ALA A 7 6.11 -7.67 1.82
N LEU A 8 6.66 -6.89 2.75
CA LEU A 8 7.03 -5.48 2.53
C LEU A 8 8.56 -5.40 2.42
N THR A 9 9.07 -4.84 1.33
CA THR A 9 10.51 -4.55 1.15
C THR A 9 10.78 -3.05 1.25
N GLU A 10 11.99 -2.70 1.69
CA GLU A 10 12.30 -1.37 2.22
C GLU A 10 12.91 -0.39 1.20
N GLU A 11 13.44 -0.86 0.07
CA GLU A 11 14.28 -0.02 -0.80
C GLU A 11 13.54 0.89 -1.79
N ASP A 12 12.22 0.78 -1.90
CA ASP A 12 11.41 1.76 -2.64
C ASP A 12 10.08 1.93 -1.90
N GLY A 13 10.00 2.99 -1.10
CA GLY A 13 8.94 3.23 -0.12
C GLY A 13 7.54 2.80 -0.57
N ASN A 14 7.09 1.68 0.01
CA ASN A 14 5.71 1.19 0.05
C ASN A 14 5.12 0.62 -1.26
N ASN A 15 5.84 -0.30 -1.91
CA ASN A 15 5.20 -1.28 -2.80
C ASN A 15 4.71 -2.47 -1.97
N LEU A 16 3.40 -2.64 -1.83
CA LEU A 16 2.84 -3.91 -1.39
C LEU A 16 3.24 -4.96 -2.42
N GLN A 17 4.14 -5.88 -2.06
CA GLN A 17 4.54 -6.96 -2.95
C GLN A 17 3.62 -8.14 -2.70
N ILE A 18 2.88 -8.48 -3.75
CA ILE A 18 1.98 -9.63 -3.76
C ILE A 18 2.76 -10.80 -4.32
N PHE A 19 3.05 -11.80 -3.51
CA PHE A 19 3.69 -13.03 -3.98
C PHE A 19 2.64 -14.08 -4.29
N VAL A 20 2.97 -15.06 -5.11
CA VAL A 20 2.18 -16.23 -5.46
C VAL A 20 3.04 -17.47 -5.39
N SER A 21 2.56 -18.56 -4.78
CA SER A 21 3.26 -19.84 -4.91
C SER A 21 2.82 -20.64 -6.13
N GLU A 22 3.81 -21.25 -6.75
CA GLU A 22 3.75 -22.33 -7.72
C GLU A 22 4.13 -23.63 -7.02
N ASP A 23 3.36 -24.70 -7.27
CA ASP A 23 3.65 -26.03 -6.74
C ASP A 23 4.73 -26.72 -7.54
N LEU A 24 5.67 -27.34 -6.84
CA LEU A 24 6.70 -28.19 -7.42
C LEU A 24 6.38 -29.68 -7.12
N PRO A 25 6.99 -30.65 -7.85
CA PRO A 25 6.63 -32.06 -7.75
C PRO A 25 6.83 -32.72 -6.37
N ASP A 26 7.71 -32.18 -5.53
CA ASP A 26 8.14 -32.74 -4.24
C ASP A 26 7.47 -32.06 -3.03
N GLU A 27 6.25 -31.57 -3.21
CA GLU A 27 5.49 -30.78 -2.21
C GLU A 27 6.15 -29.44 -1.82
N SER A 28 7.25 -29.09 -2.46
CA SER A 28 7.85 -27.77 -2.34
C SER A 28 7.10 -26.73 -3.18
N VAL A 29 7.42 -25.46 -2.95
CA VAL A 29 6.80 -24.34 -3.62
C VAL A 29 7.85 -23.34 -4.06
N ARG A 30 7.64 -22.76 -5.24
CA ARG A 30 8.35 -21.57 -5.68
C ARG A 30 7.48 -20.36 -5.39
N VAL A 31 8.01 -19.35 -4.69
CA VAL A 31 7.25 -18.14 -4.34
C VAL A 31 7.63 -17.00 -5.29
N LYS A 32 6.70 -16.56 -6.13
CA LYS A 32 6.89 -15.60 -7.22
C LYS A 32 6.19 -14.28 -6.95
N LEU A 33 6.77 -13.14 -7.27
CA LEU A 33 6.05 -11.87 -7.26
C LEU A 33 4.97 -11.87 -8.38
N LEU A 34 3.73 -11.52 -8.03
CA LEU A 34 2.58 -11.56 -8.92
C LEU A 34 2.82 -10.69 -10.16
N ASN A 35 2.57 -11.26 -11.34
CA ASN A 35 2.75 -10.63 -12.65
C ASN A 35 4.20 -10.20 -12.95
N SER A 36 5.20 -10.82 -12.33
CA SER A 36 6.60 -10.68 -12.74
C SER A 36 7.26 -12.05 -12.85
N ASP A 37 8.49 -12.09 -13.37
CA ASP A 37 9.37 -13.26 -13.36
C ASP A 37 10.40 -13.20 -12.23
N ILE A 38 10.01 -12.59 -11.10
CA ILE A 38 10.84 -12.47 -9.91
C ILE A 38 10.33 -13.45 -8.85
N CYS A 39 11.23 -14.21 -8.24
CA CYS A 39 11.01 -15.19 -7.21
C CYS A 39 11.68 -14.76 -5.90
N LEU A 40 11.16 -15.31 -4.81
CA LEU A 40 11.74 -15.21 -3.48
C LEU A 40 12.93 -16.16 -3.39
N ASP A 41 14.10 -15.61 -3.15
CA ASP A 41 15.36 -16.33 -3.08
C ASP A 41 15.96 -16.16 -1.67
N SER A 42 16.42 -17.27 -1.09
CA SER A 42 16.98 -17.29 0.25
C SER A 42 18.42 -16.78 0.34
N SER A 43 19.08 -16.52 -0.80
CA SER A 43 20.50 -16.12 -0.87
C SER A 43 21.40 -17.05 -0.04
N SER A 44 21.19 -18.37 -0.20
CA SER A 44 21.84 -19.43 0.60
C SER A 44 21.63 -19.25 2.12
N GLY A 45 20.43 -18.79 2.48
CA GLY A 45 19.98 -18.56 3.84
C GLY A 45 20.49 -17.28 4.51
N LYS A 46 21.16 -16.38 3.79
CA LYS A 46 21.68 -15.13 4.35
C LYS A 46 20.61 -14.05 4.46
N GLU A 47 19.81 -13.90 3.41
CA GLU A 47 18.83 -12.82 3.29
C GLU A 47 17.75 -13.19 2.29
N LEU A 48 16.58 -12.59 2.45
CA LEU A 48 15.47 -12.78 1.55
C LEU A 48 15.53 -11.75 0.43
N VAL A 49 15.83 -12.17 -0.80
CA VAL A 49 15.99 -11.26 -1.94
C VAL A 49 15.01 -11.57 -3.06
N PRO A 50 14.46 -10.55 -3.73
CA PRO A 50 13.79 -10.73 -5.01
C PRO A 50 14.83 -11.04 -6.10
N TYR A 51 14.74 -12.19 -6.75
CA TYR A 51 15.66 -12.62 -7.81
C TYR A 51 14.92 -13.20 -9.01
N PRO A 52 15.42 -13.11 -10.26
CA PRO A 52 14.79 -13.79 -11.39
C PRO A 52 14.49 -15.27 -11.10
N CYS A 53 13.28 -15.71 -11.45
CA CYS A 53 12.89 -17.11 -11.31
C CYS A 53 13.70 -17.98 -12.25
N TYR A 54 14.35 -19.02 -11.70
CA TYR A 54 15.03 -20.00 -12.55
C TYR A 54 14.04 -20.93 -13.23
N ALA A 55 14.34 -21.30 -14.47
CA ALA A 55 13.58 -22.33 -15.19
C ALA A 55 13.76 -23.69 -14.51
N ASP A 56 12.76 -24.58 -14.62
CA ASP A 56 12.77 -25.88 -13.93
C ASP A 56 13.98 -26.76 -14.27
N LYS A 57 14.63 -26.54 -15.43
CA LYS A 57 15.85 -27.26 -15.83
C LYS A 57 17.12 -26.77 -15.14
N GLN A 58 17.07 -25.58 -14.55
CA GLN A 58 18.16 -24.94 -13.82
C GLN A 58 17.73 -24.83 -12.37
N GLU A 59 17.67 -25.96 -11.66
CA GLU A 59 17.24 -25.98 -10.26
C GLU A 59 18.13 -25.07 -9.42
N ASN A 60 17.57 -23.95 -8.93
CA ASN A 60 18.18 -23.12 -7.91
C ASN A 60 17.53 -23.46 -6.56
N PRO A 61 18.19 -24.23 -5.68
CA PRO A 61 17.62 -24.64 -4.41
C PRO A 61 17.30 -23.44 -3.49
N ASN A 62 17.89 -22.26 -3.74
CA ASN A 62 17.57 -21.05 -2.97
C ASN A 62 16.14 -20.51 -3.23
N GLN A 63 15.47 -20.96 -4.30
CA GLN A 63 14.10 -20.54 -4.65
C GLN A 63 13.04 -21.61 -4.36
N ILE A 64 13.46 -22.72 -3.74
CA ILE A 64 12.62 -23.86 -3.41
C ILE A 64 12.30 -23.79 -1.92
N TRP A 65 11.02 -23.62 -1.60
CA TRP A 65 10.55 -23.47 -0.22
C TRP A 65 9.62 -24.62 0.14
N LYS A 66 9.52 -24.97 1.42
CA LYS A 66 8.52 -25.90 1.93
C LYS A 66 7.54 -25.16 2.82
N VAL A 67 6.26 -25.53 2.75
CA VAL A 67 5.24 -25.01 3.68
C VAL A 67 5.05 -26.02 4.80
N GLN A 68 5.71 -25.82 5.93
CA GLN A 68 5.65 -26.74 7.07
C GLN A 68 5.00 -26.05 8.28
N LYS A 69 3.96 -26.65 8.85
CA LYS A 69 3.25 -26.12 10.03
C LYS A 69 2.85 -24.64 9.88
N SER A 70 2.34 -24.25 8.69
CA SER A 70 1.99 -22.86 8.35
C SER A 70 3.17 -21.88 8.38
N ARG A 71 4.38 -22.34 8.06
CA ARG A 71 5.59 -21.52 7.90
C ARG A 71 6.23 -21.78 6.55
N LEU A 72 6.82 -20.74 5.97
CA LEU A 72 7.61 -20.86 4.76
C LEU A 72 9.06 -21.15 5.17
N VAL A 73 9.51 -22.37 4.87
CA VAL A 73 10.79 -22.93 5.32
C VAL A 73 11.71 -23.08 4.12
N TRP A 74 12.96 -22.66 4.27
CA TRP A 74 14.04 -23.02 3.36
C TRP A 74 15.02 -23.92 4.10
N GLU A 75 15.47 -24.97 3.43
CA GLU A 75 16.35 -25.99 4.01
C GLU A 75 17.51 -26.24 3.05
N ASP A 76 18.72 -26.33 3.60
CA ASP A 76 19.88 -26.89 2.92
C ASP A 76 20.42 -28.10 3.72
N ALA A 77 21.59 -28.63 3.35
CA ALA A 77 22.19 -29.78 4.04
C ALA A 77 22.61 -29.48 5.51
N ALA A 78 22.74 -28.20 5.89
CA ALA A 78 23.31 -27.75 7.16
C ALA A 78 22.28 -27.06 8.08
N GLN A 79 21.24 -26.46 7.54
CA GLN A 79 20.31 -25.60 8.29
C GLN A 79 18.89 -25.58 7.74
N SER A 80 17.96 -25.24 8.63
CA SER A 80 16.55 -24.96 8.32
C SER A 80 16.21 -23.56 8.84
N ILE A 81 15.82 -22.67 7.93
CA ILE A 81 15.45 -21.29 8.22
C ILE A 81 14.01 -21.05 7.80
N CYS A 82 13.35 -20.15 8.52
CA CYS A 82 11.99 -19.75 8.25
C CYS A 82 11.96 -18.28 7.82
N VAL A 83 11.04 -17.95 6.92
CA VAL A 83 10.66 -16.56 6.69
C VAL A 83 9.94 -16.04 7.94
N ASP A 84 10.60 -15.12 8.63
CA ASP A 84 10.13 -14.48 9.86
C ASP A 84 9.76 -13.02 9.58
N ALA A 85 8.70 -12.55 10.25
CA ALA A 85 8.43 -11.13 10.31
C ALA A 85 9.24 -10.57 11.48
N TYR A 86 10.44 -10.06 11.20
CA TYR A 86 11.24 -9.41 12.23
C TYR A 86 10.66 -8.02 12.51
N GLY A 87 9.64 -7.98 13.35
CA GLY A 87 9.47 -6.83 14.22
C GLY A 87 10.68 -6.84 15.15
N SER A 88 11.72 -6.06 14.83
CA SER A 88 12.77 -5.78 15.82
C SER A 88 12.03 -5.45 17.10
N PRO A 89 12.26 -6.16 18.23
CA PRO A 89 11.65 -5.80 19.49
C PRO A 89 12.03 -4.34 19.61
N SER A 90 11.04 -3.47 19.42
CA SER A 90 11.28 -2.05 19.43
C SER A 90 11.71 -1.86 20.87
N SER A 91 13.03 -1.88 21.12
CA SER A 91 13.60 -1.28 22.30
C SER A 91 12.82 0.02 22.37
N LEU A 92 12.03 0.16 23.44
CA LEU A 92 11.11 1.27 23.66
C LEU A 92 11.96 2.52 23.74
N ARG A 93 12.54 2.91 22.61
CA ARG A 93 13.19 4.16 22.39
C ARG A 93 12.00 5.07 22.34
N LEU A 94 11.79 5.78 23.44
CA LEU A 94 11.01 7.00 23.49
C LEU A 94 11.48 7.85 22.32
N ARG A 95 10.84 7.65 21.17
CA ARG A 95 11.06 8.47 20.00
C ARG A 95 10.47 9.80 20.42
N LYS A 96 11.33 10.81 20.60
CA LYS A 96 10.85 12.19 20.72
C LYS A 96 9.97 12.41 19.49
N LEU A 97 8.66 12.46 19.71
CA LEU A 97 7.73 12.73 18.64
C LEU A 97 8.14 14.08 18.05
N PRO A 98 8.30 14.19 16.72
CA PRO A 98 8.50 15.50 16.13
C PRO A 98 7.34 16.41 16.60
N PRO A 99 7.60 17.70 16.86
CA PRO A 99 6.61 18.62 17.42
C PRO A 99 5.36 18.77 16.53
N GLN A 100 5.42 18.33 15.28
CA GLN A 100 4.27 18.20 14.39
C GLN A 100 4.27 16.83 13.70
N PRO A 101 3.07 16.25 13.44
CA PRO A 101 2.96 15.02 12.69
C PRO A 101 3.53 15.23 11.27
N VAL A 102 4.48 14.39 10.88
CA VAL A 102 4.98 14.34 9.51
C VAL A 102 3.99 13.49 8.71
N TRP A 103 3.29 14.11 7.78
CA TRP A 103 2.46 13.39 6.83
C TRP A 103 3.34 12.57 5.90
N SER A 104 2.89 11.37 5.59
CA SER A 104 3.51 10.46 4.63
C SER A 104 2.44 9.73 3.84
N LEU A 105 2.84 9.04 2.78
CA LEU A 105 1.97 8.10 2.10
C LEU A 105 2.29 6.69 2.56
N ALA A 106 1.31 5.95 3.07
CA ALA A 106 1.48 4.58 3.52
C ALA A 106 0.47 3.65 2.87
N ALA A 107 0.63 2.33 3.05
CA ALA A 107 -0.41 1.37 2.67
C ALA A 107 -1.72 1.72 3.37
N CYS A 108 -2.82 1.69 2.62
CA CYS A 108 -4.14 2.02 3.15
C CYS A 108 -4.58 1.00 4.19
N ALA A 109 -4.87 1.46 5.41
CA ALA A 109 -5.36 0.64 6.51
C ALA A 109 -6.38 1.42 7.34
N ASN A 110 -7.35 0.72 7.92
CA ASN A 110 -8.28 1.31 8.88
C ASN A 110 -7.60 1.44 10.26
N LYS A 111 -6.71 2.43 10.41
CA LYS A 111 -5.94 2.68 11.63
C LYS A 111 -5.87 4.16 11.98
N PRO A 112 -5.53 4.52 13.22
CA PRO A 112 -5.27 5.91 13.59
C PRO A 112 -4.29 6.60 12.64
N GLY A 113 -4.61 7.84 12.30
CA GLY A 113 -3.80 8.69 11.43
C GLY A 113 -4.02 8.53 9.92
N GLN A 114 -4.85 7.58 9.47
CA GLN A 114 -5.28 7.47 8.07
C GLN A 114 -6.78 7.77 7.86
N ARG A 115 -7.55 7.99 8.93
CA ARG A 115 -9.03 8.06 8.89
C ARG A 115 -9.58 9.43 8.50
N LEU A 116 -9.06 10.07 7.45
CA LEU A 116 -9.55 11.38 7.00
C LEU A 116 -10.96 11.26 6.38
N GLN A 117 -11.95 11.76 7.10
CA GLN A 117 -13.37 11.68 6.72
C GLN A 117 -13.84 12.98 6.09
N ARG A 118 -14.66 12.85 5.04
CA ARG A 118 -15.42 13.97 4.49
C ARG A 118 -16.47 14.41 5.52
N GLN A 119 -16.44 15.68 5.93
CA GLN A 119 -17.43 16.28 6.83
C GLN A 119 -17.85 17.66 6.34
N ASP A 120 -19.00 18.15 6.82
CA ASP A 120 -19.54 19.49 6.51
C ASP A 120 -19.61 19.79 4.99
N VAL A 121 -20.18 18.85 4.23
CA VAL A 121 -20.35 19.00 2.78
C VAL A 121 -21.36 20.11 2.49
N ARG A 122 -20.93 21.13 1.73
CA ARG A 122 -21.78 22.25 1.31
C ARG A 122 -22.43 22.01 -0.06
N PRO A 123 -23.49 22.77 -0.40
CA PRO A 123 -24.14 22.71 -1.71
C PRO A 123 -23.19 22.98 -2.90
N ASP A 124 -22.11 23.74 -2.69
CA ASP A 124 -21.08 24.01 -3.70
C ASP A 124 -20.08 22.85 -3.91
N GLY A 125 -20.32 21.72 -3.25
CA GLY A 125 -19.47 20.53 -3.31
C GLY A 125 -18.19 20.61 -2.48
N THR A 126 -17.99 21.69 -1.70
CA THR A 126 -16.83 21.82 -0.82
C THR A 126 -17.08 21.14 0.53
N PHE A 127 -16.01 20.64 1.16
CA PHE A 127 -16.09 19.87 2.40
C PHE A 127 -14.81 20.00 3.24
N TRP A 128 -14.86 19.54 4.49
CA TRP A 128 -13.68 19.34 5.33
C TRP A 128 -13.17 17.89 5.23
N LEU A 129 -11.84 17.74 5.33
CA LEU A 129 -11.19 16.45 5.57
C LEU A 129 -10.81 16.38 7.05
N ARG A 130 -11.70 15.83 7.88
CA ARG A 130 -11.51 15.75 9.34
C ARG A 130 -10.82 14.46 9.74
N ASP A 131 -9.81 14.59 10.58
CA ASP A 131 -9.19 13.48 11.29
C ASP A 131 -9.96 13.23 12.60
N PRO A 132 -10.72 12.14 12.73
CA PRO A 132 -11.54 11.85 13.91
C PRO A 132 -10.68 11.58 15.15
N ASP A 133 -9.43 11.12 14.94
CA ASP A 133 -8.50 10.77 16.01
C ASP A 133 -7.86 12.00 16.66
N ALA A 134 -7.74 13.09 15.91
CA ALA A 134 -7.22 14.37 16.40
C ALA A 134 -8.32 15.41 16.64
N GLY A 135 -9.55 15.17 16.16
CA GLY A 135 -10.65 16.13 16.19
C GLY A 135 -10.39 17.39 15.35
N LYS A 136 -9.44 17.36 14.42
CA LYS A 136 -8.94 18.48 13.62
C LYS A 136 -9.12 18.24 12.12
N CYS A 137 -9.02 19.28 11.32
CA CYS A 137 -9.12 19.20 9.86
C CYS A 137 -7.74 19.31 9.20
N LEU A 138 -7.58 18.62 8.08
CA LEU A 138 -6.44 18.79 7.18
C LEU A 138 -6.41 20.26 6.71
N ALA A 139 -5.25 20.88 6.72
CA ALA A 139 -5.09 22.29 6.45
C ALA A 139 -3.80 22.58 5.69
N ALA A 140 -3.78 23.73 5.00
CA ALA A 140 -2.60 24.28 4.36
C ALA A 140 -1.79 25.11 5.37
N ARG A 141 -0.53 24.74 5.64
CA ARG A 141 0.36 25.60 6.45
C ARG A 141 0.89 26.74 5.59
N LYS A 142 0.53 27.97 5.91
CA LYS A 142 1.04 29.15 5.22
C LYS A 142 2.56 29.25 5.39
N VAL A 143 3.30 29.02 4.31
CA VAL A 143 4.74 29.21 4.20
C VAL A 143 5.04 30.04 2.95
N PRO A 144 6.12 30.84 2.92
CA PRO A 144 6.54 31.58 1.73
C PRO A 144 7.26 30.64 0.74
N SER A 145 6.58 29.56 0.34
CA SER A 145 7.06 28.57 -0.63
C SER A 145 5.92 28.16 -1.55
N LEU A 146 6.27 27.72 -2.76
CA LEU A 146 5.30 27.10 -3.67
C LEU A 146 4.77 25.79 -3.10
N GLU A 147 5.64 25.03 -2.44
CA GLU A 147 5.29 23.80 -1.74
C GLU A 147 4.71 24.16 -0.37
N THR A 148 3.41 23.90 -0.22
CA THR A 148 2.68 24.24 1.00
C THR A 148 2.46 22.97 1.83
N PRO A 149 3.12 22.82 2.99
CA PRO A 149 2.96 21.62 3.81
C PRO A 149 1.52 21.43 4.30
N LEU A 150 1.12 20.17 4.41
CA LEU A 150 -0.14 19.79 5.06
C LEU A 150 0.04 19.76 6.57
N VAL A 151 -0.97 20.22 7.32
CA VAL A 151 -1.00 20.20 8.80
C VAL A 151 -2.42 19.87 9.30
N LEU A 152 -2.57 19.72 10.62
CA LEU A 152 -3.88 19.63 11.27
C LEU A 152 -4.18 20.88 12.07
N GLU A 153 -5.31 21.52 11.78
CA GLU A 153 -5.79 22.74 12.43
C GLU A 153 -7.25 22.60 12.87
N PRO A 154 -7.77 23.50 13.74
CA PRO A 154 -9.21 23.60 13.96
C PRO A 154 -9.96 23.74 12.64
N CYS A 155 -11.10 23.06 12.55
CA CYS A 155 -11.93 23.08 11.35
C CYS A 155 -12.59 24.46 11.19
N THR A 156 -12.21 25.19 10.14
CA THR A 156 -12.87 26.45 9.73
C THR A 156 -13.08 26.44 8.22
N ASP A 157 -13.73 27.48 7.68
CA ASP A 157 -13.97 27.61 6.25
C ASP A 157 -12.69 27.73 5.41
N ARG A 158 -11.56 28.03 6.05
CA ARG A 158 -10.24 28.12 5.41
C ARG A 158 -9.64 26.75 5.07
N GLN A 159 -10.13 25.67 5.66
CA GLN A 159 -9.63 24.30 5.53
C GLN A 159 -10.52 23.44 4.63
N ARG A 160 -11.26 24.07 3.72
CA ARG A 160 -12.16 23.39 2.79
C ARG A 160 -11.43 22.83 1.59
N PHE A 161 -11.88 21.68 1.13
CA PHE A 161 -11.43 20.99 -0.08
C PHE A 161 -12.59 20.78 -1.04
N ARG A 162 -12.27 20.52 -2.30
CA ARG A 162 -13.20 20.04 -3.32
C ARG A 162 -12.54 18.98 -4.18
N GLU A 163 -13.32 18.03 -4.67
CA GLU A 163 -12.85 17.03 -5.63
C GLU A 163 -13.07 17.52 -7.06
N LEU A 164 -11.98 17.64 -7.81
CA LEU A 164 -11.97 17.88 -9.24
C LEU A 164 -12.08 16.53 -9.95
N ARG A 165 -13.28 15.96 -9.96
CA ARG A 165 -13.54 14.56 -10.40
C ARG A 165 -13.04 14.26 -11.80
N GLU A 166 -13.18 15.19 -12.75
CA GLU A 166 -12.73 15.03 -14.13
C GLU A 166 -11.21 14.85 -14.25
N ARG A 167 -10.46 15.40 -13.29
CA ARG A 167 -9.00 15.32 -13.24
C ARG A 167 -8.47 14.35 -12.17
N ASN A 168 -9.36 13.79 -11.35
CA ASN A 168 -9.01 13.00 -10.16
C ASN A 168 -8.08 13.74 -9.19
N GLN A 169 -8.36 15.01 -8.90
CA GLN A 169 -7.57 15.80 -7.94
C GLN A 169 -8.42 16.22 -6.75
N VAL A 170 -7.77 16.43 -5.61
CA VAL A 170 -8.38 17.03 -4.42
C VAL A 170 -7.74 18.40 -4.23
N GLN A 171 -8.53 19.46 -4.42
CA GLN A 171 -8.07 20.85 -4.37
C GLN A 171 -8.44 21.47 -3.04
N HIS A 172 -7.48 22.14 -2.41
CA HIS A 172 -7.70 23.02 -1.28
C HIS A 172 -8.29 24.35 -1.76
N VAL A 173 -9.48 24.70 -1.28
CA VAL A 173 -10.31 25.78 -1.84
C VAL A 173 -9.65 27.14 -1.70
N LEU A 174 -9.09 27.45 -0.52
CA LEU A 174 -8.54 28.79 -0.24
C LEU A 174 -7.28 29.09 -1.06
N THR A 175 -6.41 28.10 -1.28
CA THR A 175 -5.15 28.30 -2.01
C THR A 175 -5.27 27.99 -3.49
N GLY A 176 -6.31 27.27 -3.92
CA GLY A 176 -6.44 26.74 -5.27
C GLY A 176 -5.46 25.62 -5.61
N TYR A 177 -4.65 25.16 -4.65
CA TYR A 177 -3.63 24.12 -4.85
C TYR A 177 -4.21 22.72 -4.63
N CYS A 178 -3.63 21.74 -5.30
CA CYS A 178 -4.03 20.34 -5.22
C CYS A 178 -3.10 19.55 -4.30
N ILE A 179 -3.63 18.51 -3.67
CA ILE A 179 -2.84 17.56 -2.89
C ILE A 179 -1.89 16.84 -3.83
N ASP A 180 -0.60 16.87 -3.49
CA ASP A 180 0.50 16.25 -4.21
C ASP A 180 1.25 15.30 -3.28
N ALA A 181 1.62 14.14 -3.79
CA ALA A 181 2.41 13.14 -3.07
C ALA A 181 3.80 13.64 -2.65
N GLY A 182 4.33 14.65 -3.35
CA GLY A 182 5.69 15.16 -3.14
C GLY A 182 6.77 14.17 -3.56
N ASN A 183 8.01 14.46 -3.17
CA ASN A 183 9.12 13.50 -3.19
C ASN A 183 9.32 12.87 -1.81
N ASP A 184 9.38 13.71 -0.78
CA ASP A 184 9.66 13.27 0.60
C ASP A 184 8.38 13.20 1.45
N ALA A 185 7.49 14.18 1.29
CA ALA A 185 6.25 14.29 2.06
C ALA A 185 5.12 14.88 1.21
N PRO A 186 3.86 14.52 1.50
CA PRO A 186 2.71 15.12 0.83
C PRO A 186 2.57 16.62 1.13
N ILE A 187 2.28 17.37 0.08
CA ILE A 187 2.18 18.83 0.08
C ILE A 187 0.93 19.27 -0.68
N LEU A 188 0.64 20.57 -0.63
CA LEU A 188 -0.20 21.24 -1.62
C LEU A 188 0.72 21.91 -2.65
N TYR A 189 0.38 21.72 -3.93
CA TYR A 189 1.12 22.25 -5.08
C TYR A 189 0.13 22.74 -6.15
N PRO A 190 0.51 23.65 -7.07
CA PRO A 190 -0.34 24.00 -8.20
C PRO A 190 -0.95 22.78 -8.90
N CYS A 191 -2.25 22.86 -9.17
CA CYS A 191 -2.98 21.76 -9.80
C CYS A 191 -2.47 21.53 -11.22
N HIS A 192 -2.11 20.29 -11.54
CA HIS A 192 -1.73 19.90 -12.90
C HIS A 192 -2.89 20.03 -13.90
N GLU A 193 -2.58 20.54 -15.10
CA GLU A 193 -3.51 20.72 -16.21
C GLU A 193 -2.90 20.22 -17.52
N PRO A 194 -3.70 19.76 -18.50
CA PRO A 194 -5.15 19.56 -18.44
C PRO A 194 -5.54 18.28 -17.66
N LYS A 195 -4.58 17.38 -17.43
CA LYS A 195 -4.77 16.13 -16.70
C LYS A 195 -3.79 16.06 -15.53
N ALA A 196 -4.23 15.44 -14.44
CA ALA A 196 -3.38 15.24 -13.29
C ALA A 196 -2.29 14.21 -13.56
N LEU A 197 -1.02 14.57 -13.31
CA LEU A 197 0.06 13.60 -13.17
C LEU A 197 -0.17 12.71 -11.95
N ARG A 198 0.45 11.54 -11.96
CA ARG A 198 0.30 10.49 -10.93
C ARG A 198 0.27 11.05 -9.51
N LYS A 199 1.23 11.91 -9.17
CA LYS A 199 1.42 12.44 -7.82
C LYS A 199 0.25 13.27 -7.29
N GLN A 200 -0.64 13.77 -8.15
CA GLN A 200 -1.84 14.52 -7.73
C GLN A 200 -3.15 13.75 -7.95
N ARG A 201 -3.08 12.47 -8.34
CA ARG A 201 -4.27 11.65 -8.57
C ARG A 201 -4.81 11.12 -7.25
N PHE A 202 -5.53 11.96 -6.51
CA PHE A 202 -6.14 11.61 -5.23
C PHE A 202 -7.65 11.47 -5.35
N GLN A 203 -8.21 10.56 -4.54
CA GLN A 203 -9.65 10.43 -4.33
C GLN A 203 -9.96 10.36 -2.84
N VAL A 204 -11.12 10.89 -2.45
CA VAL A 204 -11.61 10.77 -1.08
C VAL A 204 -12.52 9.54 -0.98
N LYS A 205 -12.17 8.58 -0.13
CA LYS A 205 -13.00 7.40 0.17
C LYS A 205 -13.76 7.64 1.46
N ASP A 206 -15.08 7.73 1.37
CA ASP A 206 -15.94 8.03 2.52
C ASP A 206 -15.92 6.92 3.59
N THR A 207 -15.78 5.66 3.19
CA THR A 207 -15.68 4.51 4.11
C THR A 207 -14.41 3.71 3.81
N PRO A 208 -13.49 3.55 4.77
CA PRO A 208 -13.55 4.00 6.18
C PRO A 208 -13.18 5.48 6.42
N GLY A 209 -12.94 6.27 5.37
CA GLY A 209 -12.47 7.66 5.47
C GLY A 209 -10.99 7.74 5.11
N TRP A 210 -10.66 7.75 3.82
CA TRP A 210 -9.28 7.88 3.35
C TRP A 210 -9.13 9.02 2.36
N LEU A 211 -7.98 9.68 2.41
CA LEU A 211 -7.46 10.45 1.30
C LEU A 211 -6.42 9.58 0.57
N GLN A 212 -6.84 9.02 -0.57
CA GLN A 212 -6.13 7.93 -1.23
C GLN A 212 -5.51 8.40 -2.55
N LEU A 213 -4.19 8.27 -2.67
CA LEU A 213 -3.49 8.31 -3.94
C LEU A 213 -3.94 7.11 -4.76
N MET A 214 -4.48 7.35 -5.95
CA MET A 214 -5.01 6.31 -6.83
C MET A 214 -3.89 5.38 -7.33
N ARG A 215 -4.23 4.11 -7.54
CA ARG A 215 -3.37 3.15 -8.24
C ARG A 215 -3.21 3.49 -9.72
N GLY A 216 -2.18 2.94 -10.36
CA GLY A 216 -2.00 3.06 -11.80
C GLY A 216 -0.74 2.40 -12.31
N TRP A 217 -0.34 2.83 -13.50
CA TRP A 217 0.79 2.30 -14.25
C TRP A 217 1.69 3.43 -14.77
N GLU A 218 2.99 3.18 -14.76
CA GLU A 218 4.06 4.00 -15.34
C GLU A 218 4.92 3.13 -16.26
N ASP A 219 5.85 3.76 -16.98
CA ASP A 219 6.78 3.10 -17.91
C ASP A 219 6.06 2.16 -18.89
N ASN A 220 5.07 2.70 -19.60
CA ASN A 220 4.24 1.97 -20.57
C ASN A 220 3.60 0.67 -20.02
N GLY A 221 3.27 0.64 -18.72
CA GLY A 221 2.67 -0.53 -18.09
C GLY A 221 3.66 -1.46 -17.39
N ARG A 222 4.96 -1.16 -17.41
CA ARG A 222 5.99 -1.97 -16.73
C ARG A 222 6.02 -1.72 -15.22
N LYS A 223 5.75 -0.49 -14.79
CA LYS A 223 5.77 -0.13 -13.37
C LYS A 223 4.36 0.06 -12.86
N ARG A 224 3.88 -0.88 -12.05
CA ARG A 224 2.63 -0.72 -11.30
C ARG A 224 2.91 0.02 -9.99
N PHE A 225 2.03 0.93 -9.62
CA PHE A 225 2.02 1.49 -8.27
C PHE A 225 0.66 1.24 -7.63
N PHE A 226 0.70 0.88 -6.36
CA PHE A 226 -0.47 0.62 -5.55
C PHE A 226 -1.04 1.91 -4.98
N GLU A 227 -2.30 1.84 -4.59
CA GLU A 227 -2.92 2.88 -3.80
C GLU A 227 -2.14 3.12 -2.50
N ARG A 228 -2.04 4.39 -2.12
CA ARG A 228 -1.47 4.79 -0.83
C ARG A 228 -2.39 5.80 -0.18
N CYS A 229 -2.47 5.77 1.14
CA CYS A 229 -3.31 6.67 1.91
C CYS A 229 -2.43 7.67 2.65
N LEU A 230 -2.93 8.90 2.76
CA LEU A 230 -2.30 9.94 3.57
C LEU A 230 -2.29 9.49 5.04
N ASP A 231 -1.11 9.50 5.67
CA ASP A 231 -0.88 8.94 7.00
C ASP A 231 -0.03 9.87 7.85
N ARG A 232 -0.58 10.35 8.97
CA ARG A 232 0.14 11.16 9.97
C ARG A 232 0.82 10.34 11.07
N GLN A 233 0.54 9.05 11.14
CA GLN A 233 1.14 8.11 12.08
C GLN A 233 1.61 6.87 11.32
N PRO A 234 2.53 7.02 10.35
CA PRO A 234 3.04 5.88 9.61
C PRO A 234 3.72 4.91 10.57
N GLN A 235 3.29 3.65 10.48
CA GLN A 235 4.05 2.57 11.10
C GLN A 235 5.25 2.28 10.21
N PRO A 236 6.44 2.02 10.79
CA PRO A 236 7.57 1.58 9.99
C PRO A 236 7.18 0.30 9.24
N PRO A 237 7.65 0.13 7.99
CA PRO A 237 7.41 -1.11 7.27
C PRO A 237 7.91 -2.30 8.09
N MET A 238 7.09 -3.34 8.17
CA MET A 238 7.49 -4.59 8.81
C MET A 238 8.50 -5.27 7.88
N ARG A 239 9.75 -5.38 8.32
CA ARG A 239 10.78 -6.10 7.57
C ARG A 239 10.51 -7.60 7.67
N VAL A 240 10.46 -8.26 6.53
CA VAL A 240 10.44 -9.73 6.44
C VAL A 240 11.89 -10.18 6.31
N LEU A 241 12.37 -11.01 7.24
CA LEU A 241 13.75 -11.49 7.29
C LEU A 241 13.78 -13.03 7.34
N LEU A 242 14.95 -13.59 7.08
CA LEU A 242 15.21 -15.00 7.37
C LEU A 242 15.71 -15.14 8.80
N GLY A 243 15.16 -16.12 9.52
CA GLY A 243 15.55 -16.42 10.90
C GLY A 243 15.44 -17.92 11.20
N LYS A 244 15.93 -18.32 12.37
CA LYS A 244 15.77 -19.72 12.82
C LYS A 244 14.29 -20.03 13.00
N CYS A 245 13.85 -21.20 12.55
CA CYS A 245 12.45 -21.60 12.67
C CYS A 245 11.95 -21.66 14.12
N SER A 246 12.82 -21.94 15.09
CA SER A 246 12.50 -21.91 16.52
C SER A 246 12.16 -20.50 17.02
N GLU A 247 12.80 -19.46 16.48
CA GLU A 247 12.52 -18.07 16.85
C GLU A 247 11.17 -17.61 16.26
N ALA A 248 10.90 -17.95 15.00
CA ALA A 248 9.61 -17.71 14.37
C ALA A 248 8.47 -18.43 15.13
N GLU A 249 8.73 -19.65 15.63
CA GLU A 249 7.80 -20.40 16.48
C GLU A 249 7.51 -19.68 17.79
N ALA A 250 8.56 -19.25 18.50
CA ALA A 250 8.43 -18.53 19.76
C ALA A 250 7.66 -17.20 19.61
N LYS A 251 7.77 -16.54 18.45
CA LYS A 251 7.03 -15.33 18.11
C LYS A 251 5.60 -15.58 17.59
N ALA A 252 5.19 -16.84 17.46
CA ALA A 252 3.91 -17.24 16.88
C ALA A 252 3.65 -16.66 15.48
N VAL A 253 4.70 -16.48 14.67
CA VAL A 253 4.56 -16.03 13.28
C VAL A 253 3.90 -17.13 12.47
N LYS A 254 2.79 -16.80 11.80
CA LYS A 254 2.02 -17.73 10.98
C LYS A 254 1.84 -17.18 9.58
N TRP A 255 2.16 -18.00 8.60
CA TRP A 255 1.85 -17.75 7.20
C TRP A 255 0.60 -18.52 6.85
N ARG A 256 -0.45 -17.82 6.44
CA ARG A 256 -1.68 -18.44 5.95
C ARG A 256 -1.66 -18.45 4.44
N ARG A 257 -1.93 -19.61 3.85
CA ARG A 257 -2.25 -19.72 2.42
C ARG A 257 -3.58 -19.00 2.17
N ILE A 258 -3.56 -17.97 1.33
CA ILE A 258 -4.78 -17.29 0.86
C ILE A 258 -5.03 -17.74 -0.58
N ASN A 259 -6.21 -18.30 -0.86
CA ASN A 259 -6.63 -18.62 -2.22
C ASN A 259 -6.87 -17.32 -2.99
N PHE A 260 -6.67 -17.29 -4.32
CA PHE A 260 -6.93 -16.09 -5.12
C PHE A 260 -8.35 -15.55 -4.90
N ARG A 261 -9.33 -16.45 -4.69
CA ARG A 261 -10.74 -16.14 -4.38
C ARG A 261 -11.04 -15.82 -2.92
N ASP A 262 -10.06 -15.96 -2.02
CA ASP A 262 -10.23 -15.68 -0.58
C ASP A 262 -9.46 -14.44 -0.14
N THR A 263 -8.93 -13.67 -1.10
CA THR A 263 -8.23 -12.42 -0.79
C THR A 263 -9.23 -11.40 -0.25
N PRO A 264 -8.85 -10.55 0.72
CA PRO A 264 -9.70 -9.44 1.19
C PRO A 264 -10.21 -8.59 0.02
N GLU A 265 -9.38 -8.39 -1.01
CA GLU A 265 -9.76 -7.65 -2.21
C GLU A 265 -10.79 -8.39 -3.07
N TRP A 266 -10.71 -9.72 -3.20
CA TRP A 266 -11.73 -10.51 -3.89
C TRP A 266 -13.04 -10.57 -3.11
N GLN A 267 -12.98 -10.66 -1.77
CA GLN A 267 -14.17 -10.56 -0.92
C GLN A 267 -14.83 -9.19 -1.07
N LEU A 268 -14.05 -8.11 -1.08
CA LEU A 268 -14.55 -6.77 -1.38
C LEU A 268 -15.16 -6.69 -2.79
N TRP A 269 -14.56 -7.35 -3.79
CA TRP A 269 -15.09 -7.40 -5.15
C TRP A 269 -16.41 -8.16 -5.25
N GLN A 270 -16.52 -9.34 -4.62
CA GLN A 270 -17.75 -10.13 -4.62
C GLN A 270 -18.90 -9.45 -3.87
N ASN A 271 -18.58 -8.72 -2.81
CA ASN A 271 -19.57 -7.99 -2.01
C ASN A 271 -19.91 -6.61 -2.60
N ALA A 272 -19.20 -6.16 -3.64
CA ALA A 272 -19.52 -4.91 -4.31
C ALA A 272 -20.84 -5.06 -5.09
N PRO A 273 -21.77 -4.09 -4.99
CA PRO A 273 -23.02 -4.14 -5.74
C PRO A 273 -22.74 -4.16 -7.25
N VAL A 274 -23.35 -5.12 -7.95
CA VAL A 274 -23.26 -5.22 -9.41
C VAL A 274 -23.94 -3.98 -10.01
N PRO A 275 -23.25 -3.19 -10.85
CA PRO A 275 -23.86 -2.05 -11.51
C PRO A 275 -25.07 -2.51 -12.34
N ALA A 276 -26.21 -1.82 -12.22
CA ALA A 276 -27.43 -2.16 -12.96
C ALA A 276 -27.27 -2.08 -14.49
N LYS A 277 -26.22 -1.41 -14.97
CA LYS A 277 -25.82 -1.35 -16.38
C LYS A 277 -24.36 -1.77 -16.53
N PRO A 278 -24.02 -2.64 -17.50
CA PRO A 278 -22.63 -2.95 -17.83
C PRO A 278 -21.88 -1.66 -18.16
N LEU A 279 -20.66 -1.51 -17.62
CA LEU A 279 -19.81 -0.34 -17.88
C LEU A 279 -19.35 -0.24 -19.35
N GLY A 280 -19.67 -1.23 -20.19
CA GLY A 280 -19.37 -1.25 -21.63
C GLY A 280 -20.42 -0.61 -22.54
N GLY A 281 -21.53 -0.11 -21.99
CA GLY A 281 -22.69 0.32 -22.80
C GLY A 281 -23.43 -0.86 -23.42
N ASP A 282 -24.56 -0.58 -24.07
CA ASP A 282 -25.30 -1.59 -24.82
C ASP A 282 -24.44 -2.05 -26.01
N LEU A 283 -24.35 -3.37 -26.21
CA LEU A 283 -23.72 -3.92 -27.41
C LEU A 283 -24.43 -3.31 -28.63
N PRO A 284 -23.70 -2.79 -29.63
CA PRO A 284 -24.33 -2.30 -30.85
C PRO A 284 -25.16 -3.45 -31.46
N PRO A 285 -26.34 -3.14 -32.03
CA PRO A 285 -27.18 -4.16 -32.65
C PRO A 285 -26.36 -4.94 -33.67
N LYS A 286 -26.49 -6.27 -33.64
CA LYS A 286 -25.87 -7.13 -34.66
C LYS A 286 -26.38 -6.72 -36.04
N PRO A 287 -25.50 -6.58 -37.05
CA PRO A 287 -25.91 -6.37 -38.43
C PRO A 287 -26.69 -7.59 -38.96
#